data_AF-F9ERZ8-F1
#
_entry.id   AF-F9ERZ8-F1
#
_cell.length_a   1.000
_cell.length_b   1.000
_cell.length_c   1.000
_cell.angle_alpha   90.00
_cell.angle_beta   90.00
_cell.angle_gamma   90.00
#
_symmetry.space_group_name_H-M   'P 1'
#
loop_
_entity.id
_entity.type
_entity.pdbx_description
1 polymer ?
#
loop_
_entity_poly.entity_id
_entity_poly.type
_entity_poly.pdbx_seq_one_letter_code
_entity_poly.pdbx_strand_id
1 'polypeptide(L)' 'KEFRNLKYLSHMAKNLTNEAIYNIRQYYFNKKKYLSYNENYKILKNSENYKKLNSNMAQQILKEVDGSFKSFLDF' A
#
# COMPACT_ATOMS: atom_id res chain seq x y z
N LYS A 1 -8.06 -26.30 -2.61
CA LYS A 1 -7.17 -25.53 -3.51
C LYS A 1 -7.39 -24.02 -3.33
N GLU A 2 -8.64 -23.58 -3.31
CA GLU A 2 -9.05 -22.18 -3.10
C GLU A 2 -8.54 -21.57 -1.80
N PHE A 3 -8.65 -22.27 -0.66
CA PHE A 3 -8.13 -21.78 0.62
C PHE A 3 -6.64 -21.42 0.59
N ARG A 4 -5.82 -22.21 -0.13
CA ARG A 4 -4.38 -21.94 -0.27
C ARG A 4 -4.12 -20.68 -1.08
N ASN A 5 -4.89 -20.48 -2.15
CA ASN A 5 -4.78 -19.29 -3.00
C ASN A 5 -5.22 -18.04 -2.23
N LEU A 6 -6.34 -18.11 -1.50
CA LEU A 6 -6.81 -17.02 -0.66
C LEU A 6 -5.77 -16.64 0.40
N LYS A 7 -5.23 -17.65 1.11
CA LYS A 7 -4.17 -17.44 2.11
C LYS A 7 -2.94 -16.75 1.49
N TYR A 8 -2.49 -17.21 0.33
CA TYR A 8 -1.37 -16.59 -0.39
C TYR A 8 -1.65 -15.13 -0.74
N LEU A 9 -2.81 -14.84 -1.33
CA LEU A 9 -3.21 -13.48 -1.69
C LEU A 9 -3.32 -12.57 -0.46
N SER A 10 -3.87 -13.06 0.66
CA SER A 10 -3.91 -12.31 1.92
C SER A 10 -2.52 -11.97 2.44
N HIS A 11 -1.55 -12.89 2.33
CA HIS A 11 -0.16 -12.60 2.69
C HIS A 11 0.47 -11.54 1.79
N MET A 12 0.21 -11.59 0.47
CA MET A 12 0.72 -10.58 -0.46
C MET A 12 0.08 -9.21 -0.23
N ALA A 13 -1.23 -9.18 0.03
CA ALA A 13 -1.94 -7.95 0.39
C ALA A 13 -1.34 -7.31 1.64
N LYS A 14 -1.16 -8.09 2.71
CA LYS A 14 -0.51 -7.64 3.96
C LYS A 14 0.87 -7.03 3.69
N ASN A 15 1.67 -7.67 2.84
CA ASN A 15 3.02 -7.19 2.53
C ASN A 15 2.99 -5.85 1.79
N LEU A 16 2.10 -5.69 0.79
CA LEU A 16 1.95 -4.42 0.09
C LEU A 16 1.43 -3.31 1.02
N THR A 17 0.47 -3.61 1.89
CA THR A 17 -0.02 -2.67 2.93
C THR A 17 1.13 -2.18 3.81
N ASN A 18 1.96 -3.11 4.31
CA ASN A 18 3.10 -2.76 5.16
C ASN A 18 4.13 -1.89 4.41
N GLU A 19 4.40 -2.21 3.15
CA GLU A 19 5.33 -1.44 2.31
C GLU A 19 4.81 -0.01 2.06
N ALA A 20 3.51 0.13 1.80
CA ALA A 20 2.86 1.43 1.62
C ALA A 20 2.89 2.29 2.89
N ILE A 21 2.57 1.71 4.06
CA ILE A 21 2.65 2.39 5.36
C ILE A 21 4.10 2.81 5.65
N TYR A 22 5.07 1.93 5.36
CA TYR A 22 6.49 2.23 5.53
C TYR A 22 6.90 3.45 4.72
N ASN A 23 6.55 3.51 3.44
CA ASN A 23 6.88 4.66 2.58
C ASN A 23 6.29 5.97 3.12
N ILE A 24 5.02 5.97 3.55
CA ILE A 24 4.38 7.15 4.15
C ILE A 24 5.16 7.60 5.39
N ARG A 25 5.48 6.67 6.30
CA ARG A 25 6.21 6.96 7.53
C ARG A 25 7.62 7.50 7.27
N GLN A 26 8.37 6.88 6.37
CA GLN A 26 9.72 7.34 5.99
C GLN A 26 9.68 8.72 5.35
N TYR A 27 8.74 8.94 4.43
CA TYR A 27 8.57 10.23 3.80
C TYR A 27 8.24 11.32 4.81
N TYR A 28 7.34 11.03 5.76
CA TYR A 28 7.01 11.96 6.83
C TYR A 28 8.22 12.29 7.72
N PHE A 29 9.01 11.31 8.15
CA PHE A 29 10.19 11.61 8.97
C PHE A 29 11.23 12.45 8.24
N ASN A 30 11.41 12.22 6.94
CA ASN A 30 12.41 12.92 6.13
C ASN A 30 11.96 14.29 5.63
N LYS A 31 10.66 14.46 5.34
CA LYS A 31 10.12 15.66 4.66
C LYS A 31 9.10 16.43 5.50
N LYS A 32 8.64 15.86 6.63
CA LYS A 32 7.55 16.39 7.47
C LYS A 32 6.27 16.65 6.68
N LYS A 33 6.02 15.84 5.65
CA LYS A 33 4.86 15.92 4.76
C LYS A 33 4.20 14.56 4.62
N TYR A 34 2.90 14.58 4.33
CA TYR A 34 2.15 13.38 3.96
C TYR A 34 2.53 12.93 2.54
N LEU A 35 2.61 11.61 2.32
CA LEU A 35 2.84 10.99 1.02
C LEU A 35 1.50 10.50 0.47
N SER A 36 0.98 11.14 -0.58
CA SER A 36 -0.32 10.80 -1.13
C SER A 36 -0.35 9.43 -1.83
N TYR A 37 -1.55 8.87 -2.01
CA TYR A 37 -1.79 7.69 -2.85
C TYR A 37 -1.01 7.72 -4.18
N ASN A 38 -1.11 8.82 -4.94
CA ASN A 38 -0.52 8.92 -6.27
C ASN A 38 1.02 8.89 -6.21
N GLU A 39 1.62 9.49 -5.19
CA GLU A 39 3.07 9.48 -4.99
C GLU A 39 3.54 8.11 -4.53
N ASN A 40 2.84 7.48 -3.58
CA ASN A 40 3.17 6.15 -3.09
C ASN A 40 3.02 5.09 -4.20
N TYR A 41 1.99 5.19 -5.03
CA TYR A 41 1.80 4.35 -6.21
C TYR A 41 2.98 4.47 -7.19
N LYS A 42 3.49 5.69 -7.47
CA LYS A 42 4.65 5.86 -8.36
C LYS A 42 5.89 5.14 -7.84
N ILE A 43 6.07 5.09 -6.53
CA ILE A 43 7.16 4.36 -5.87
C ILE A 43 6.92 2.84 -5.97
N LEU A 44 5.71 2.39 -5.66
CA LEU A 44 5.39 0.97 -5.48
C LEU A 44 5.00 0.23 -6.75
N LYS A 45 4.63 0.90 -7.85
CA LYS A 45 4.19 0.23 -9.10
C LYS A 45 5.19 -0.79 -9.65
N ASN A 46 6.47 -0.63 -9.31
CA ASN A 46 7.54 -1.51 -9.72
C ASN A 46 8.03 -2.47 -8.62
N SER A 47 7.47 -2.39 -7.40
CA SER A 47 7.87 -3.22 -6.26
C SER A 47 7.40 -4.67 -6.46
N GLU A 48 8.14 -5.59 -5.83
CA GLU A 48 7.85 -7.01 -5.89
C GLU A 48 6.48 -7.35 -5.29
N ASN A 49 6.11 -6.71 -4.17
CA ASN A 49 4.80 -6.95 -3.55
C ASN A 49 3.64 -6.45 -4.41
N TYR A 50 3.83 -5.32 -5.10
CA TYR A 50 2.82 -4.80 -6.03
C TYR A 50 2.62 -5.75 -7.21
N LYS A 51 3.72 -6.21 -7.83
CA LYS A 51 3.68 -7.09 -9.02
C LYS A 51 3.14 -8.50 -8.73
N LYS A 52 3.20 -8.98 -7.49
CA LYS A 52 2.62 -10.27 -7.07
C LYS A 52 1.10 -10.27 -7.00
N LEU A 53 0.48 -9.09 -6.97
CA LEU A 53 -0.97 -8.91 -7.01
C LEU A 53 -1.38 -8.43 -8.40
N ASN A 54 -2.65 -8.65 -8.76
CA ASN A 54 -3.19 -7.96 -9.93
C ASN A 54 -3.30 -6.45 -9.64
N SER A 55 -3.16 -5.63 -10.69
CA SER A 55 -3.08 -4.17 -10.54
C SER A 55 -4.29 -3.56 -9.83
N ASN A 56 -5.50 -4.09 -10.06
CA ASN A 56 -6.71 -3.57 -9.43
C ASN A 56 -6.68 -3.76 -7.91
N MET A 57 -6.33 -4.97 -7.46
CA MET A 57 -6.20 -5.30 -6.04
C MET A 57 -5.09 -4.49 -5.38
N ALA A 58 -3.93 -4.38 -6.04
CA ALA A 58 -2.82 -3.60 -5.53
C ALA A 58 -3.17 -2.10 -5.38
N GLN A 59 -3.85 -1.51 -6.36
CA GLN A 59 -4.32 -0.12 -6.27
C GLN A 59 -5.35 0.08 -5.17
N GLN A 60 -6.28 -0.86 -4.99
CA GLN A 60 -7.29 -0.78 -3.93
C GLN A 60 -6.64 -0.79 -2.55
N ILE A 61 -5.63 -1.65 -2.32
CA ILE A 61 -4.85 -1.66 -1.08
C ILE A 61 -4.19 -0.30 -0.82
N LEU A 62 -3.57 0.29 -1.84
CA LEU A 62 -2.93 1.61 -1.69
C LEU A 62 -3.97 2.71 -1.40
N LYS A 63 -5.18 2.63 -1.95
CA LYS A 63 -6.28 3.57 -1.65
C LYS A 63 -6.81 3.41 -0.24
N GLU A 64 -6.93 2.18 0.26
CA GLU A 64 -7.35 1.93 1.65
C GLU A 64 -6.33 2.45 2.65
N VAL A 65 -5.03 2.27 2.36
CA VAL A 65 -3.96 2.88 3.16
C VAL A 65 -4.08 4.41 3.13
N ASP A 66 -4.22 5.02 1.96
CA ASP A 66 -4.36 6.48 1.82
C ASP A 66 -5.60 7.02 2.55
N GLY A 67 -6.75 6.34 2.41
CA GLY A 67 -7.98 6.69 3.11
C GLY A 67 -7.85 6.61 4.64
N SER A 68 -7.16 5.58 5.15
CA SER A 68 -6.90 5.44 6.58
C SER A 68 -6.06 6.59 7.14
N PHE A 69 -5.02 7.00 6.42
CA PHE A 69 -4.19 8.15 6.83
C PHE A 69 -4.93 9.47 6.68
N LYS A 70 -5.75 9.64 5.63
CA LYS A 70 -6.58 10.83 5.49
C LYS A 70 -7.57 11.00 6.63
N SER A 71 -8.28 9.93 6.99
CA SER A 71 -9.18 9.92 8.14
C SER A 71 -8.45 10.22 9.46
N PHE A 72 -7.20 9.79 9.62
CA PHE A 72 -6.40 10.08 10.82
C PHE A 72 -5.91 11.54 10.87
N LEU A 73 -5.65 12.15 9.72
CA LEU A 73 -5.12 13.51 9.59
C LEU A 73 -6.23 14.58 9.43
N ASP A 74 -7.50 14.18 9.56
CA ASP A 74 -8.68 15.02 9.31
C ASP A 74 -8.62 15.75 7.95
N PHE A 75 -8.09 15.08 6.91
CA PHE A 75 -8.06 15.61 5.54
C PHE A 75 -9.41 15.58 4.83
#